data_AF-A0A535DUJ5-F1
#
_entry.id   AF-A0A535DUJ5-F1
#
_cell.length_a   1.000
_cell.length_b   1.000
_cell.length_c   1.000
_cell.angle_alpha   90.00
_cell.angle_beta   90.00
_cell.angle_gamma   90.00
#
_symmetry.space_group_name_H-M   'P 1'
#
loop_
_entity.id
_entity.type
_entity.pdbx_description
1 polymer ?
#
loop_
_entity_poly.entity_id
_entity_poly.type
_entity_poly.pdbx_seq_one_letter_code
_entity_poly.pdbx_strand_id
1 'polypeptide(L)'
;MGGFNAAVAVLVTKVVGTMYCAYAFTLIALVALPAALAQGSPTVLVNWLSSNFLQLVLLPIILVGQSVISKAQDARAEADHETLTALHELSKLQIDILHGQNEILDLLKQKAI
;
A
#
# COMPACT_ATOMS: atom_id res chain seq x y z
N MET A 1 8.63 -3.94 28.47
CA MET A 1 9.85 -4.17 27.65
C MET A 1 9.49 -4.32 26.16
N GLY A 2 8.90 -3.31 25.52
CA GLY A 2 8.35 -3.46 24.15
C GLY A 2 8.68 -2.34 23.15
N GLY A 3 8.92 -1.11 23.61
CA GLY A 3 9.12 0.04 22.71
C GLY A 3 10.45 0.01 21.93
N PHE A 4 11.54 -0.39 22.59
CA PHE A 4 12.85 -0.43 21.93
C PHE A 4 12.93 -1.51 20.84
N ASN A 5 12.48 -2.74 21.13
CA ASN A 5 12.46 -3.82 20.15
C ASN A 5 11.54 -3.50 18.96
N ALA A 6 10.38 -2.89 19.22
CA ALA A 6 9.49 -2.43 18.16
C ALA A 6 10.14 -1.33 17.30
N ALA A 7 10.80 -0.35 17.92
CA ALA A 7 11.50 0.71 17.18
C ALA A 7 12.62 0.16 16.28
N VAL A 8 13.40 -0.80 16.78
CA VAL A 8 14.44 -1.48 16.00
C VAL A 8 13.82 -2.29 14.85
N ALA A 9 12.76 -3.05 15.12
CA ALA A 9 12.07 -3.83 14.08
C ALA A 9 11.52 -2.95 12.95
N VAL A 10 10.92 -1.80 13.31
CA VAL A 10 10.42 -0.82 12.33
C VAL A 10 11.58 -0.21 11.55
N LEU A 11 12.68 0.15 12.21
CA LEU A 11 13.85 0.71 11.53
C LEU A 11 14.44 -0.28 10.51
N VAL A 12 14.66 -1.53 10.90
CA VAL A 12 15.18 -2.58 10.02
C VAL A 12 14.24 -2.79 8.84
N THR A 13 12.94 -2.95 9.10
CA THR A 13 11.93 -3.14 8.05
C THR A 13 11.91 -1.94 7.08
N LYS A 14 12.05 -0.72 7.59
CA LYS A 14 12.06 0.49 6.77
C LYS A 14 13.30 0.57 5.87
N VAL A 15 14.45 0.11 6.35
CA VAL A 15 15.69 0.05 5.56
C VAL A 15 15.62 -1.06 4.50
N VAL A 16 15.23 -2.27 4.90
CA VAL A 16 15.10 -3.43 4.00
C VAL A 16 13.99 -3.23 2.96
N GLY A 17 12.96 -2.47 3.31
CA GLY A 17 11.85 -2.10 2.43
C GLY A 17 12.16 -0.98 1.43
N THR A 18 13.44 -0.66 1.19
CA THR A 18 13.86 0.27 0.14
C THR A 18 14.31 -0.47 -1.12
N MET A 19 14.10 0.11 -2.31
CA MET A 19 14.60 -0.46 -3.58
C MET A 19 16.13 -0.62 -3.58
N TYR A 20 16.85 0.24 -2.86
CA TYR A 20 18.30 0.16 -2.71
C TYR A 20 18.75 -1.15 -2.05
N CYS A 21 18.00 -1.66 -1.07
CA CYS A 21 18.30 -2.95 -0.46
C CYS A 21 18.15 -4.10 -1.46
N ALA A 22 17.13 -4.09 -2.31
CA ALA A 22 16.96 -5.10 -3.36
C ALA A 22 18.16 -5.09 -4.32
N TYR A 23 18.67 -3.92 -4.71
CA TYR A 23 19.88 -3.81 -5.53
C TYR A 23 21.14 -4.33 -4.82
N ALA A 24 21.34 -3.97 -3.55
CA ALA A 24 22.49 -4.44 -2.77
C ALA A 24 22.50 -5.97 -2.64
N PHE A 25 21.35 -6.56 -2.33
CA PHE A 25 21.20 -8.01 -2.22
C PHE A 25 21.40 -8.74 -3.56
N THR A 26 20.93 -8.14 -4.65
CA THR A 26 21.20 -8.63 -6.01
C THR A 26 22.71 -8.67 -6.30
N LEU A 27 23.43 -7.60 -5.97
CA LEU A 27 24.89 -7.53 -6.13
C LEU A 27 25.62 -8.57 -5.28
N ILE A 28 25.21 -8.75 -4.03
CA ILE A 28 25.75 -9.78 -3.13
C ILE A 28 25.53 -11.18 -3.72
N ALA A 29 24.33 -11.46 -4.24
CA ALA A 29 24.04 -12.74 -4.86
C ALA A 29 24.91 -12.99 -6.10
N LEU A 30 25.19 -11.97 -6.91
CA LEU A 30 26.09 -12.05 -8.07
C LEU A 30 27.52 -12.47 -7.70
N VAL A 31 27.99 -12.17 -6.48
CA VAL A 31 29.34 -12.61 -6.04
C VAL A 31 29.45 -14.14 -5.99
N ALA A 32 28.35 -14.85 -5.78
CA ALA A 32 28.32 -16.32 -5.76
C ALA A 32 28.17 -16.95 -7.17
N LEU A 33 27.89 -16.16 -8.20
CA LEU A 33 27.74 -16.64 -9.58
C LEU A 33 29.02 -17.27 -10.17
N PRO A 34 30.22 -16.66 -10.03
CA PRO A 34 31.45 -17.24 -10.58
C PRO A 34 31.77 -18.62 -9.98
N ALA A 35 31.49 -18.81 -8.69
CA ALA A 35 31.68 -20.09 -8.02
C ALA A 35 30.73 -21.18 -8.55
N ALA A 36 29.47 -20.83 -8.81
CA ALA A 36 28.50 -21.74 -9.42
C ALA A 36 28.89 -22.11 -10.86
N LEU A 37 29.38 -21.15 -11.65
CA LEU A 37 29.84 -21.37 -13.02
C LEU A 37 31.12 -22.23 -13.08
N ALA A 38 32.06 -22.01 -12.17
CA ALA A 38 33.30 -22.78 -12.09
C ALA A 38 33.06 -24.28 -11.81
N GLN A 39 31.93 -24.62 -11.19
CA GLN A 39 31.55 -26.02 -10.92
C GLN A 39 31.02 -26.76 -12.15
N GLY A 40 30.69 -26.06 -13.25
CA GLY A 40 30.43 -26.64 -14.57
C GLY A 40 29.18 -27.52 -14.71
N SER A 41 28.34 -27.62 -13.68
CA SER A 41 27.12 -28.45 -13.73
C SER A 41 25.84 -27.61 -13.85
N PRO A 42 24.94 -27.92 -14.80
CA PRO A 42 23.67 -27.20 -14.95
C PRO A 42 22.80 -27.21 -13.69
N THR A 43 22.83 -28.31 -12.92
CA THR A 43 22.05 -28.47 -11.69
C THR A 43 22.46 -27.48 -10.61
N VAL A 44 23.77 -27.23 -10.45
CA VAL A 44 24.27 -26.25 -9.47
C VAL A 44 23.86 -24.83 -9.86
N LEU A 45 23.94 -24.49 -11.15
CA LEU A 45 23.55 -23.16 -11.62
C LEU A 45 22.06 -22.90 -11.38
N VAL A 46 21.21 -23.87 -11.70
CA VAL A 46 19.76 -23.78 -11.44
C VAL A 46 19.48 -23.68 -9.94
N ASN A 47 20.17 -24.47 -9.11
CA ASN A 47 20.00 -24.40 -7.66
C ASN A 47 20.44 -23.05 -7.08
N TRP A 48 21.58 -22.52 -7.53
CA TRP A 48 22.03 -21.18 -7.15
C TRP A 48 21.02 -20.11 -7.55
N LEU A 49 20.48 -20.16 -8.77
CA LEU A 49 19.52 -19.18 -9.25
C LEU A 49 18.20 -19.25 -8.46
N SER A 50 17.64 -20.44 -8.31
CA SER A 50 16.32 -20.62 -7.67
C SER A 50 16.35 -20.47 -6.16
N SER A 51 17.40 -20.96 -5.49
CA SER A 51 17.47 -21.00 -4.04
C SER A 51 18.27 -19.85 -3.44
N ASN A 52 19.45 -19.53 -3.98
CA ASN A 52 20.30 -18.51 -3.38
C ASN A 52 19.96 -17.11 -3.90
N PHE A 53 19.77 -16.96 -5.20
CA PHE A 53 19.52 -15.66 -5.82
C PHE A 53 18.06 -15.23 -5.61
N LEU A 54 17.10 -16.02 -6.12
CA LEU A 54 15.69 -15.63 -6.06
C LEU A 54 15.21 -15.46 -4.61
N GLN A 55 15.53 -16.38 -3.70
CA GLN A 55 15.09 -16.28 -2.31
C GLN A 55 15.59 -15.01 -1.60
N LEU A 56 16.88 -14.72 -1.73
CA LEU A 56 17.53 -13.58 -1.08
C LEU A 56 17.02 -12.25 -1.64
N VAL A 57 16.73 -12.19 -2.94
CA VAL A 57 16.22 -11.00 -3.62
C VAL A 57 14.70 -10.84 -3.48
N LEU A 58 13.94 -11.94 -3.35
CA LEU A 58 12.49 -11.89 -3.22
C LEU A 58 12.05 -11.17 -1.95
N LEU A 59 12.70 -11.41 -0.81
CA LEU A 59 12.25 -10.88 0.48
C LEU A 59 12.22 -9.33 0.51
N PRO A 60 13.31 -8.61 0.13
CA PRO A 60 13.26 -7.15 0.02
C PRO A 60 12.28 -6.65 -1.03
N ILE A 61 12.20 -7.30 -2.19
CA ILE A 61 11.30 -6.87 -3.29
C ILE A 61 9.84 -6.94 -2.84
N ILE A 62 9.45 -8.03 -2.18
CA ILE A 62 8.09 -8.18 -1.64
C ILE A 62 7.82 -7.05 -0.64
N LEU A 63 8.76 -6.80 0.29
CA LEU A 63 8.59 -5.77 1.31
C LEU A 63 8.44 -4.37 0.71
N VAL A 64 9.25 -4.04 -0.30
CA VAL A 64 9.12 -2.77 -1.04
C VAL A 64 7.76 -2.71 -1.75
N GLY A 65 7.36 -3.77 -2.45
CA GLY A 65 6.08 -3.85 -3.15
C GLY A 65 4.90 -3.60 -2.21
N GLN A 66 4.90 -4.23 -1.04
CA GLN A 66 3.90 -4.00 0.01
C GLN A 66 3.90 -2.55 0.49
N SER A 67 5.07 -1.92 0.66
CA SER A 67 5.15 -0.52 1.08
C SER A 67 4.58 0.46 0.04
N VAL A 68 4.77 0.19 -1.25
CA VAL A 68 4.23 1.00 -2.35
C VAL A 68 2.72 0.83 -2.43
N ILE A 69 2.23 -0.41 -2.32
CA ILE A 69 0.79 -0.70 -2.28
C ILE A 69 0.15 0.02 -1.09
N SER A 70 0.72 -0.07 0.11
CA SER A 70 0.21 0.62 1.31
C SER A 70 0.08 2.12 1.10
N LYS A 71 1.11 2.79 0.58
CA LYS A 71 1.05 4.23 0.28
C LYS A 71 -0.05 4.58 -0.72
N ALA A 72 -0.25 3.73 -1.72
CA ALA A 72 -1.32 3.93 -2.70
C ALA A 72 -2.71 3.64 -2.12
N GLN A 73 -2.83 2.77 -1.10
CA GLN A 73 -4.07 2.58 -0.35
C GLN A 73 -4.34 3.78 0.56
N ASP A 74 -3.34 4.29 1.27
CA ASP A 74 -3.47 5.46 2.14
C ASP A 74 -3.92 6.69 1.33
N ALA A 75 -3.32 6.91 0.16
CA ALA A 75 -3.72 8.01 -0.75
C ALA A 75 -5.16 7.84 -1.28
N ARG A 76 -5.60 6.61 -1.54
CA ARG A 76 -7.00 6.34 -1.92
C ARG A 76 -7.95 6.54 -0.76
N ALA A 77 -7.58 6.08 0.43
CA ALA A 77 -8.39 6.23 1.63
C ALA A 77 -8.65 7.70 1.96
N GLU A 78 -7.64 8.57 1.77
CA GLU A 78 -7.81 10.02 1.92
C GLU A 78 -8.79 10.59 0.88
N ALA A 79 -8.61 10.26 -0.40
CA ALA A 79 -9.51 10.72 -1.45
C ALA A 79 -10.96 10.22 -1.26
N ASP A 80 -11.13 8.98 -0.80
CA ASP A 80 -12.43 8.40 -0.46
C ASP A 80 -13.04 9.12 0.75
N HIS A 81 -12.23 9.47 1.77
CA HIS A 81 -12.69 10.23 2.92
C HIS A 81 -13.21 11.62 2.54
N GLU A 82 -12.47 12.34 1.69
CA GLU A 82 -12.92 13.64 1.15
C GLU A 82 -14.22 13.50 0.36
N THR A 83 -14.31 12.48 -0.50
CA THR A 83 -15.49 12.21 -1.32
C THR A 83 -16.71 11.89 -0.46
N LEU A 84 -16.57 11.01 0.54
CA LEU A 84 -17.63 10.66 1.48
C LEU A 84 -18.10 11.88 2.28
N THR A 85 -17.18 12.75 2.69
CA THR A 85 -17.52 14.00 3.39
C THR A 85 -18.33 14.93 2.49
N ALA A 86 -17.92 15.11 1.23
CA ALA A 86 -18.68 15.91 0.26
C ALA A 86 -20.08 15.34 0.00
N LEU A 87 -20.20 14.02 -0.14
CA LEU A 87 -21.49 13.34 -0.30
C LEU A 87 -22.40 13.53 0.91
N HIS A 88 -21.85 13.49 2.13
CA HIS A 88 -22.59 13.73 3.36
C HIS A 88 -23.16 15.15 3.41
N GLU A 89 -22.36 16.16 3.07
CA GLU A 89 -22.84 17.54 2.99
C GLU A 89 -23.90 17.74 1.91
N LEU A 90 -23.72 17.15 0.73
CA LEU A 90 -24.75 17.15 -0.32
C LEU A 90 -26.05 16.48 0.14
N SER A 91 -25.96 15.39 0.90
CA SER A 91 -27.13 14.70 1.46
C SER A 91 -27.89 15.58 2.46
N LYS A 92 -27.19 16.33 3.33
CA LYS A 92 -27.84 17.30 4.23
C LYS A 92 -28.57 18.38 3.45
N LEU A 93 -27.92 18.99 2.45
CA LEU A 93 -28.54 20.01 1.61
C LEU A 93 -29.80 19.48 0.91
N GLN A 94 -29.77 18.22 0.46
CA GLN A 94 -30.94 17.59 -0.16
C GLN A 94 -32.10 17.45 0.83
N ILE A 95 -31.83 17.06 2.08
CA ILE A 95 -32.85 16.98 3.14
C ILE A 95 -33.44 18.36 3.43
N ASP A 96 -32.60 19.39 3.54
CA ASP A 96 -33.06 20.75 3.79
C ASP A 96 -33.94 21.29 2.65
N ILE A 97 -33.57 21.01 1.39
CA ILE A 97 -34.40 21.36 0.23
C ILE A 97 -35.76 20.63 0.29
N LEU A 98 -35.78 19.35 0.65
CA LEU A 98 -37.03 18.58 0.79
C LEU A 98 -37.92 19.14 1.90
N HIS A 99 -37.34 19.54 3.04
CA HIS A 99 -38.08 20.22 4.10
C HIS A 99 -38.67 21.54 3.61
N GLY A 100 -37.89 22.37 2.91
CA GLY A 100 -38.39 23.62 2.33
C GLY A 100 -39.51 23.40 1.30
N GLN A 101 -39.43 22.34 0.49
CA GLN A 101 -40.51 21.99 -0.45
C GLN A 101 -41.80 21.60 0.29
N ASN A 102 -41.71 20.86 1.39
CA ASN A 102 -42.87 20.50 2.20
C ASN A 102 -43.53 21.74 2.84
N GLU A 103 -42.73 22.67 3.37
CA GLU A 103 -43.25 23.93 3.93
C GLU A 103 -44.00 24.76 2.88
N ILE A 104 -43.42 24.90 1.68
CA ILE A 104 -44.08 25.60 0.57
C ILE A 104 -45.40 24.92 0.18
N LEU A 105 -45.40 23.58 0.11
CA LEU A 105 -46.60 22.80 -0.21
C LEU A 105 -47.72 23.04 0.81
N ASP A 106 -47.39 23.10 2.11
CA ASP A 106 -48.37 23.32 3.17
C ASP A 106 -48.92 24.74 3.17
N LEU A 107 -48.09 25.75 2.89
CA LEU A 107 -48.55 27.14 2.68
C LEU A 107 -49.50 27.24 1.49
N LEU A 108 -49.21 26.54 0.38
CA LEU A 108 -50.10 26.51 -0.79
C LEU A 108 -51.44 25.85 -0.47
N LYS A 109 -51.45 24.77 0.32
CA LYS A 109 -52.70 24.13 0.78
C LYS A 109 -53.54 25.05 1.65
N GLN A 110 -52.92 25.77 2.60
CA GLN A 110 -53.65 26.73 3.43
C GLN A 110 -54.28 27.85 2.61
N LYS A 111 -53.59 28.32 1.56
CA LYS A 111 -54.07 29.42 0.71
C LYS A 111 -55.17 29.01 -0.28
N ALA A 112 -55.33 27.71 -0.51
CA ALA A 112 -56.35 27.13 -1.38
C ALA A 112 -57.68 26.83 -0.66
N ILE A 113 -57.73 27.01 0.67
CA ILE A 113 -58.92 26.94 1.53
C ILE A 113 -59.41 28.37 1.80
#